data_AF-A0A351EP18-F1
#
_entry.id   AF-A0A351EP18-F1
#
_cell.length_a   1.000
_cell.length_b   1.000
_cell.length_c   1.000
_cell.angle_alpha   90.00
_cell.angle_beta   90.00
_cell.angle_gamma   90.00
#
_symmetry.space_group_name_H-M   'P 1'
#
loop_
_entity.id
_entity.type
_entity.pdbx_description
1 polymer ?
#
loop_
_entity_poly.entity_id
_entity_poly.type
_entity_poly.pdbx_seq_one_letter_code
_entity_poly.pdbx_strand_id
1 'polypeptide(L)' 'MAQDGRLDMTLSEAVYSLRAIRRQKPNPIPDQDIRMILDAAIQAPNGGNMQPWHFLVVTDALLRAQFAPLYHEA' A
#
# COMPACT_ATOMS: atom_id res chain seq x y z
N MET A 1 -15.24 -14.32 -8.08
CA MET A 1 -14.53 -13.41 -7.17
C MET A 1 -15.32 -13.37 -5.89
N ALA A 2 -14.75 -13.83 -4.77
CA ALA A 2 -15.47 -13.83 -3.50
C ALA A 2 -15.84 -12.39 -3.15
N GLN A 3 -17.11 -12.16 -2.79
CA GLN A 3 -17.56 -10.87 -2.29
C GLN A 3 -17.00 -10.71 -0.88
N ASP A 4 -15.82 -10.11 -0.80
CA ASP A 4 -15.22 -9.68 0.46
C ASP A 4 -15.95 -8.42 0.94
N GLY A 5 -16.81 -8.58 1.95
CA GLY A 5 -17.57 -7.46 2.53
C GLY A 5 -16.71 -6.36 3.17
N ARG A 6 -15.37 -6.48 3.11
CA ARG A 6 -14.40 -5.49 3.61
C ARG A 6 -14.12 -4.33 2.64
N LEU A 7 -14.52 -4.44 1.37
CA LEU A 7 -14.32 -3.39 0.34
C LEU A 7 -15.67 -2.86 -0.16
N ASP A 8 -16.49 -2.34 0.76
CA ASP A 8 -17.85 -1.86 0.51
C ASP A 8 -17.91 -0.40 0.01
N MET A 9 -16.83 0.36 0.16
CA MET A 9 -16.74 1.73 -0.33
C MET A 9 -16.92 1.82 -1.84
N THR A 10 -17.70 2.80 -2.29
CA THR A 10 -17.80 3.10 -3.73
C THR A 10 -16.47 3.65 -4.25
N LEU A 11 -16.19 3.45 -5.55
CA LEU A 11 -14.97 4.00 -6.17
C LEU A 11 -14.86 5.52 -5.98
N SER A 12 -15.97 6.24 -6.12
CA SER A 12 -16.03 7.69 -5.88
C SER A 12 -15.62 8.05 -4.45
N GLU A 13 -16.14 7.36 -3.44
CA GLU A 13 -15.79 7.63 -2.05
C GLU A 13 -14.31 7.32 -1.76
N ALA A 14 -13.80 6.21 -2.29
CA ALA A 14 -12.40 5.85 -2.16
C ALA A 14 -11.47 6.92 -2.75
N VAL A 15 -11.79 7.43 -3.94
CA VAL A 15 -10.99 8.46 -4.62
C VAL A 15 -11.09 9.81 -3.91
N TYR A 16 -12.30 10.28 -3.59
CA TYR A 16 -12.48 11.62 -2.97
C TYR A 16 -12.06 11.68 -1.50
N SER A 17 -11.98 10.54 -0.80
CA SER A 17 -11.50 10.50 0.59
C SER A 17 -9.98 10.28 0.72
N LEU A 18 -9.26 10.05 -0.38
CA LEU A 18 -7.82 9.81 -0.35
C LEU A 18 -7.06 11.04 0.18
N ARG A 19 -6.18 10.81 1.16
CA ARG A 19 -5.43 11.86 1.86
C ARG A 19 -4.10 11.36 2.37
N ALA A 20 -3.13 12.25 2.50
CA ALA A 20 -1.83 11.93 3.09
C ALA A 20 -1.96 11.77 4.62
N ILE A 21 -1.95 10.52 5.11
CA ILE A 21 -2.07 10.18 6.53
C ILE A 21 -0.68 10.19 7.20
N ARG A 22 -0.52 11.00 8.25
CA ARG A 22 0.75 11.17 9.00
C ARG A 22 0.84 10.38 10.31
N ARG A 23 -0.28 9.80 10.78
CA ARG A 23 -0.36 9.01 12.02
C ARG A 23 -1.04 7.69 11.72
N GLN A 24 -0.34 6.58 11.93
CA GLN A 24 -0.82 5.24 11.69
C GLN A 24 -1.09 4.51 13.01
N LYS A 25 -2.03 3.57 13.00
CA LYS A 25 -2.25 2.67 14.14
C LYS A 25 -1.05 1.71 14.28
N PRO A 26 -0.73 1.22 15.49
CA PRO A 26 0.38 0.28 15.69
C PRO A 26 0.06 -1.13 15.16
N ASN A 27 -1.21 -1.43 14.88
CA ASN A 27 -1.63 -2.73 14.37
C ASN A 27 -1.02 -2.99 12.98
N PRO A 28 -0.38 -4.16 12.76
CA PRO A 28 0.10 -4.52 11.45
C PRO A 28 -1.06 -4.74 10.48
N ILE A 29 -0.81 -4.47 9.20
CA ILE A 29 -1.73 -4.80 8.12
C ILE A 29 -1.62 -6.32 7.86
N PRO A 30 -2.73 -7.06 7.72
CA PRO A 30 -2.70 -8.47 7.34
C PRO A 30 -1.99 -8.70 5.99
N ASP A 31 -1.19 -9.76 5.89
CA ASP A 31 -0.43 -10.09 4.67
C ASP A 31 -1.31 -10.21 3.42
N GLN A 32 -2.51 -10.77 3.57
CA GLN A 32 -3.46 -10.92 2.46
C GLN A 32 -3.90 -9.56 1.88
N ASP A 33 -3.99 -8.53 2.72
CA ASP A 33 -4.42 -7.20 2.31
C ASP A 33 -3.25 -6.49 1.61
N ILE A 34 -2.02 -6.67 2.10
CA ILE A 34 -0.81 -6.18 1.43
C ILE A 34 -0.71 -6.78 0.02
N ARG A 35 -0.91 -8.09 -0.11
CA ARG A 35 -0.89 -8.77 -1.42
C ARG A 35 -1.96 -8.22 -2.35
N MET A 36 -3.20 -8.09 -1.87
CA MET A 36 -4.29 -7.52 -2.65
C MET A 36 -3.98 -6.10 -3.16
N ILE A 37 -3.36 -5.26 -2.32
CA ILE A 37 -2.95 -3.90 -2.71
C ILE A 37 -1.89 -3.93 -3.82
N LEU A 38 -0.88 -4.80 -3.68
CA LEU A 38 0.19 -4.91 -4.68
C LEU A 38 -0.32 -5.50 -6.00
N ASP A 39 -1.19 -6.51 -5.94
CA ASP A 39 -1.83 -7.12 -7.11
C ASP A 39 -2.67 -6.10 -7.89
N ALA A 40 -3.36 -5.19 -7.18
CA ALA A 40 -4.07 -4.07 -7.79
C ALA A 40 -3.10 -3.02 -8.37
N ALA A 41 -2.01 -2.70 -7.68
CA ALA A 41 -1.04 -1.70 -8.11
C ALA A 41 -0.38 -2.04 -9.44
N ILE A 42 -0.03 -3.32 -9.66
CA ILE A 42 0.61 -3.75 -10.91
C ILE A 42 -0.30 -3.71 -12.14
N GLN A 43 -1.62 -3.55 -11.96
CA GLN A 43 -2.56 -3.33 -13.07
C GLN A 43 -2.41 -1.94 -13.70
N ALA A 44 -1.65 -1.03 -13.07
CA ALA A 44 -1.41 0.29 -13.62
C ALA A 44 -0.72 0.19 -15.01
N PRO A 45 -1.20 0.91 -16.03
CA PRO A 45 -0.58 0.89 -17.34
C PRO A 45 0.83 1.49 -17.29
N ASN A 46 1.73 0.93 -18.08
CA ASN A 46 3.10 1.41 -18.23
C ASN A 46 3.57 1.24 -19.68
N GLY A 47 4.60 2.00 -20.07
CA GLY A 47 5.10 2.03 -21.45
C GLY A 47 5.50 0.63 -21.93
N GLY A 48 4.92 0.19 -23.05
CA GLY A 48 5.17 -1.14 -23.61
C GLY A 48 4.75 -2.31 -22.71
N ASN A 49 3.99 -2.06 -21.64
CA ASN A 49 3.65 -3.04 -20.61
C ASN A 49 4.87 -3.81 -20.03
N MET A 50 6.01 -3.13 -19.91
CA MET A 50 7.25 -3.70 -19.36
C MET A 50 7.12 -4.14 -17.90
N GLN A 51 6.16 -3.59 -17.16
CA GLN A 51 5.92 -3.86 -15.74
C GLN A 51 7.19 -3.75 -14.87
N PRO A 52 7.94 -2.62 -14.93
CA PRO A 52 9.25 -2.49 -14.28
C PRO A 52 9.20 -2.32 -12.75
N TRP A 53 8.08 -2.68 -12.13
CA TRP A 53 7.80 -2.42 -10.73
C TRP A 53 8.57 -3.38 -9.83
N HIS A 54 9.22 -2.85 -8.80
CA HIS A 54 9.75 -3.63 -7.70
C HIS A 54 9.22 -3.04 -6.39
N PHE A 55 8.60 -3.87 -5.58
CA PHE A 55 8.07 -3.50 -4.28
C PHE A 55 8.83 -4.23 -3.18
N LEU A 56 9.36 -3.47 -2.21
CA LEU A 56 9.95 -4.01 -0.99
C LEU A 56 9.00 -3.70 0.17
N VAL A 57 8.40 -4.74 0.75
CA VAL A 57 7.50 -4.59 1.90
C VAL A 57 8.29 -4.79 3.19
N VAL A 58 8.48 -3.72 3.96
CA VAL A 58 9.24 -3.74 5.23
C VAL A 58 8.27 -3.79 6.42
N THR A 59 7.89 -5.01 6.83
CA THR A 59 6.97 -5.25 7.96
C THR A 59 7.66 -5.34 9.32
N ASP A 60 8.97 -5.52 9.37
CA ASP A 60 9.73 -5.52 10.62
C ASP A 60 9.85 -4.11 11.21
N ALA A 61 9.48 -3.95 12.49
CA ALA A 61 9.42 -2.65 13.14
C ALA A 61 10.81 -2.08 13.45
N LEU A 62 11.78 -2.93 13.78
CA LEU A 62 13.14 -2.50 14.08
C LEU A 62 13.86 -2.03 12.82
N LEU A 63 13.68 -2.75 11.71
CA LEU A 63 14.21 -2.38 10.42
C LEU A 63 13.61 -1.07 9.94
N ARG A 64 12.27 -0.88 10.03
CA ARG A 64 11.65 0.43 9.73
C ARG A 64 12.22 1.57 10.56
N ALA A 65 12.49 1.33 11.85
CA ALA A 65 13.06 2.36 12.72
C ALA A 65 14.48 2.78 12.29
N GLN A 66 15.25 1.87 11.69
CA GLN A 66 16.55 2.20 11.10
C GLN A 66 16.45 3.10 9.85
N PHE A 67 15.38 2.98 9.07
CA PHE A 67 15.12 3.85 7.91
C PHE A 67 14.57 5.23 8.29
N ALA A 68 13.93 5.38 9.45
CA ALA A 68 13.25 6.61 9.82
C ALA A 68 14.15 7.86 9.84
N PRO A 69 15.41 7.82 10.33
CA PRO A 69 16.32 8.97 10.24
C PRO A 69 16.64 9.36 8.79
N LEU A 70 16.90 8.37 7.91
CA LEU A 70 17.20 8.62 6.50
C LEU A 70 16.05 9.32 5.78
N TYR A 71 14.81 8.98 6.12
CA TYR A 71 13.62 9.64 5.57
C TYR A 71 13.46 11.09 6.05
N HIS A 72 13.95 11.43 7.25
CA HIS A 72 13.86 12.79 7.78
C HIS A 72 14.92 13.74 7.17
N GLU A 73 16.05 13.19 6.72
CA GLU A 73 17.17 13.97 6.17
C GLU A 73 17.05 14.25 4.66
N ALA A 74 16.22 13.47 3.95
CA ALA A 74 15.96 13.60 2.50
C ALA A 74 14.91 14.67 2.18
#